data_AF-A0A5P8Z0G7-F1
#
_entry.id   AF-A0A5P8Z0G7-F1
#
_cell.length_a   1.000
_cell.length_b   1.000
_cell.length_c   1.000
_cell.angle_alpha   90.00
_cell.angle_beta   90.00
_cell.angle_gamma   90.00
#
_symmetry.space_group_name_H-M   'P 1'
#
loop_
_entity.id
_entity.type
_entity.pdbx_description
1 polymer ?
#
loop_
_entity_poly.entity_id
_entity_poly.type
_entity_poly.pdbx_seq_one_letter_code
_entity_poly.pdbx_strand_id
1 'polypeptide(L)'
;MESMTVATISHRLRQGAVIVLACACLGPGDVSAETTAARATSGDFDAEGPIDCVQRDGLPMGRCIARVARAPGGEATIVITFENSFTRTLFFEDSAFLRANTTMSGVGTDTDWRIEEGLHNIRVDDQRFVLPDVLIFGE
;
A
#
# COMPACT_ATOMS: atom_id res chain seq x y z
N MET A 1 -36.71 -9.54 63.99
CA MET A 1 -36.40 -10.49 65.09
C MET A 1 -37.02 -11.80 64.63
N GLU A 2 -36.35 -12.79 64.05
CA GLU A 2 -34.96 -13.29 64.06
C GLU A 2 -34.55 -13.60 62.57
N SER A 3 -33.31 -13.49 62.08
CA SER A 3 -32.10 -14.33 62.35
C SER A 3 -32.40 -15.83 62.17
N MET A 4 -31.68 -16.70 61.44
CA MET A 4 -30.29 -16.87 60.97
C MET A 4 -30.34 -17.84 59.76
N THR A 5 -29.60 -17.68 58.64
CA THR A 5 -28.15 -17.85 58.40
C THR A 5 -27.62 -19.30 58.48
N VAL A 6 -27.42 -19.88 57.28
CA VAL A 6 -26.27 -20.67 56.75
C VAL A 6 -25.78 -21.93 57.47
N ALA A 7 -25.65 -23.04 56.71
CA ALA A 7 -24.55 -24.01 56.90
C ALA A 7 -24.15 -24.69 55.57
N THR A 8 -22.94 -24.39 55.14
CA THR A 8 -22.17 -24.98 54.04
C THR A 8 -21.71 -26.40 54.37
N ILE A 9 -21.77 -27.34 53.42
CA ILE A 9 -20.97 -28.59 53.48
C ILE A 9 -20.25 -28.76 52.15
N SER A 10 -18.93 -28.68 52.23
CA SER A 10 -17.96 -28.88 51.15
C SER A 10 -17.11 -30.10 51.54
N HIS A 11 -17.03 -31.12 50.68
CA HIS A 11 -15.91 -32.08 50.70
C HIS A 11 -15.74 -32.86 49.37
N ARG A 12 -14.66 -32.50 48.66
CA ARG A 12 -13.71 -33.25 47.82
C ARG A 12 -14.03 -34.68 47.33
N LEU A 13 -13.67 -34.95 46.06
CA LEU A 13 -12.76 -36.02 45.55
C LEU A 13 -12.78 -35.99 44.00
N ARG A 14 -11.78 -35.44 43.29
CA ARG A 14 -10.57 -36.05 42.69
C ARG A 14 -10.80 -37.21 41.69
N GLN A 15 -10.42 -36.93 40.44
CA GLN A 15 -9.83 -37.79 39.37
C GLN A 15 -10.72 -38.73 38.55
N GLY A 16 -10.89 -38.36 37.27
CA GLY A 16 -11.15 -39.23 36.13
C GLY A 16 -10.84 -38.49 34.83
N ALA A 17 -9.92 -39.01 34.01
CA ALA A 17 -9.38 -38.39 32.80
C ALA A 17 -10.12 -38.84 31.53
N VAL A 18 -10.35 -37.90 30.59
CA VAL A 18 -10.51 -38.11 29.11
C VAL A 18 -10.16 -36.75 28.48
N ILE A 19 -8.98 -36.46 27.92
CA ILE A 19 -8.35 -36.84 26.63
C ILE A 19 -9.19 -36.50 25.37
N VAL A 20 -8.87 -35.32 24.81
CA VAL A 20 -8.63 -34.95 23.38
C VAL A 20 -9.71 -35.21 22.31
N LEU A 21 -10.12 -34.14 21.61
CA LEU A 21 -10.03 -33.96 20.14
C LEU A 21 -10.35 -32.49 19.81
N ALA A 22 -9.36 -31.69 19.38
CA ALA A 22 -9.10 -31.30 17.98
C ALA A 22 -10.13 -30.29 17.43
N CYS A 23 -9.78 -29.26 16.68
CA CYS A 23 -8.52 -28.72 16.18
C CYS A 23 -8.84 -27.24 15.95
N ALA A 24 -7.89 -26.34 16.20
CA ALA A 24 -8.05 -24.95 15.78
C ALA A 24 -8.35 -24.94 14.28
N CYS A 25 -9.48 -24.35 13.87
CA CYS A 25 -9.67 -23.95 12.49
C CYS A 25 -8.71 -22.78 12.22
N LEU A 26 -7.41 -23.06 12.17
CA LEU A 26 -6.51 -22.33 11.29
C LEU A 26 -6.98 -22.69 9.89
N GLY A 27 -8.02 -21.99 9.43
CA GLY A 27 -8.17 -21.84 8.00
C GLY A 27 -6.84 -21.32 7.47
N PRO A 28 -6.41 -21.73 6.26
CA PRO A 28 -5.41 -20.94 5.58
C PRO A 28 -6.00 -19.53 5.51
N GLY A 29 -5.49 -18.63 6.35
CA GLY A 29 -5.59 -17.23 6.02
C GLY A 29 -4.97 -17.17 4.64
N ASP A 30 -5.76 -16.84 3.64
CA ASP A 30 -5.22 -16.27 2.43
C ASP A 30 -4.33 -15.14 2.93
N VAL A 31 -3.02 -15.38 3.00
CA VAL A 31 -2.05 -14.31 2.93
C VAL A 31 -2.33 -13.72 1.57
N SER A 32 -3.30 -12.80 1.53
CA SER A 32 -3.56 -12.03 0.33
C SER A 32 -2.20 -11.47 -0.01
N ALA A 33 -1.64 -11.90 -1.14
CA ALA A 33 -0.39 -11.33 -1.63
C ALA A 33 -0.62 -9.83 -1.59
N GLU A 34 0.06 -9.15 -0.68
CA GLU A 34 -0.22 -7.75 -0.41
C GLU A 34 0.28 -7.01 -1.64
N THR A 35 -0.66 -6.51 -2.44
CA THR A 35 -0.31 -5.82 -3.68
C THR A 35 0.44 -4.55 -3.34
N THR A 36 1.30 -4.09 -4.24
CA THR A 36 1.98 -2.80 -4.05
C THR A 36 1.00 -1.66 -3.83
N ALA A 37 -0.21 -1.76 -4.41
CA ALA A 37 -1.30 -0.80 -4.20
C ALA A 37 -1.84 -0.80 -2.77
N ALA A 38 -2.01 -1.97 -2.15
CA ALA A 38 -2.44 -2.08 -0.76
C ALA A 38 -1.38 -1.50 0.19
N ARG A 39 -0.10 -1.81 -0.04
CA ARG A 39 1.05 -1.24 0.68
C ARG A 39 1.10 0.28 0.59
N ALA A 40 1.03 0.81 -0.64
CA ALA A 40 1.03 2.24 -0.86
C ALA A 40 -0.16 2.95 -0.19
N THR A 41 -1.31 2.28 -0.09
CA THR A 41 -2.51 2.80 0.60
C THR A 41 -2.34 2.80 2.12
N SER A 42 -1.68 1.78 2.69
CA SER A 42 -1.38 1.70 4.13
C SER A 42 -0.19 2.58 4.55
N GLY A 43 0.55 3.12 3.58
CA GLY A 43 1.71 3.96 3.82
C GLY A 43 3.01 3.17 4.03
N ASP A 44 3.02 1.89 3.67
CA ASP A 44 4.23 1.06 3.67
C ASP A 44 5.01 1.29 2.36
N PHE A 45 6.15 1.97 2.47
CA PHE A 45 6.97 2.38 1.33
C PHE A 45 8.43 1.94 1.52
N ASP A 46 9.04 1.50 0.42
CA ASP A 46 10.44 1.06 0.37
C ASP A 46 11.40 2.21 0.07
N ALA A 47 10.93 3.26 -0.60
CA ALA A 47 11.71 4.45 -0.93
C ALA A 47 10.86 5.73 -0.94
N GLU A 48 11.50 6.85 -0.64
CA GLU A 48 10.94 8.20 -0.80
C GLU A 48 12.01 9.10 -1.44
N GLY A 49 11.60 9.97 -2.35
CA GLY A 49 12.51 10.91 -2.97
C GLY A 49 11.82 12.08 -3.66
N PRO A 50 12.49 13.23 -3.78
CA PRO A 50 11.97 14.35 -4.52
C PRO A 50 12.16 14.12 -6.02
N ILE A 51 11.14 14.44 -6.82
CA ILE A 51 11.12 14.30 -8.28
C ILE A 51 10.72 15.60 -8.96
N ASP A 52 11.03 15.73 -10.25
CA ASP A 52 10.48 16.82 -11.06
C ASP A 52 9.08 16.45 -11.54
N CYS A 53 8.15 17.40 -11.42
CA CYS A 53 6.74 17.19 -11.77
C CYS A 53 6.04 18.47 -12.22
N VAL A 54 4.92 18.31 -12.93
CA VAL A 54 4.02 19.38 -13.34
C VAL A 54 2.59 18.93 -13.11
N GLN A 55 1.79 19.74 -12.40
CA GLN A 55 0.41 19.40 -12.08
C GLN A 55 -0.58 19.71 -13.21
N ARG A 56 -0.28 20.71 -14.04
CA ARG A 56 -1.10 21.16 -15.17
C ARG A 56 -0.21 21.75 -16.24
N ASP A 57 -0.60 21.59 -17.49
CA ASP A 57 0.12 22.18 -18.62
C ASP A 57 0.30 23.69 -18.52
N GLY A 58 1.39 24.18 -19.10
CA GLY A 58 1.81 25.58 -19.07
C GLY A 58 2.51 26.02 -17.78
N LEU A 59 2.52 25.20 -16.73
CA LEU A 59 3.33 25.46 -15.52
C LEU A 59 4.80 25.04 -15.74
N PRO A 60 5.76 25.72 -15.08
CA PRO A 60 7.14 25.26 -15.04
C PRO A 60 7.25 23.91 -14.30
N MET A 61 8.35 23.19 -14.53
CA MET A 61 8.69 22.02 -13.70
C MET A 61 8.84 22.46 -12.25
N GLY A 62 8.05 21.85 -11.37
CA GLY A 62 8.15 21.98 -9.92
C GLY A 62 8.77 20.73 -9.30
N ARG A 63 8.71 20.64 -7.97
CA ARG A 63 9.17 19.47 -7.21
C ARG A 63 7.98 18.79 -6.52
N CYS A 64 7.94 17.47 -6.61
CA CYS A 64 6.99 16.62 -5.89
C CYS A 64 7.75 15.63 -5.01
N ILE A 65 7.06 15.03 -4.04
CA ILE A 65 7.58 13.89 -3.27
C ILE A 65 6.96 12.61 -3.81
N ALA A 66 7.79 11.68 -4.26
CA ALA A 66 7.39 10.35 -4.66
C ALA A 66 7.71 9.34 -3.55
N ARG A 67 6.74 8.49 -3.23
CA ARG A 67 6.87 7.36 -2.29
C ARG A 67 6.55 6.08 -3.03
N VAL A 68 7.41 5.07 -2.89
CA VAL A 68 7.38 3.88 -3.74
C VAL A 68 7.20 2.63 -2.88
N ALA A 69 6.19 1.83 -3.20
CA ALA A 69 6.05 0.45 -2.74
C ALA A 69 6.38 -0.48 -3.90
N ARG A 70 7.31 -1.40 -3.71
CA ARG A 70 7.85 -2.32 -4.71
C ARG A 70 7.38 -3.75 -4.44
N ALA A 71 7.33 -4.55 -5.49
CA ALA A 71 7.25 -6.00 -5.41
C ALA A 71 8.18 -6.62 -6.47
N PRO A 72 8.51 -7.93 -6.34
CA PRO A 72 9.31 -8.62 -7.34
C PRO A 72 8.71 -8.54 -8.75
N GLY A 73 9.54 -8.70 -9.78
CA GLY A 73 9.07 -8.70 -11.17
C GLY A 73 8.82 -7.29 -11.76
N GLY A 74 9.33 -6.24 -11.12
CA GLY A 74 9.18 -4.86 -11.62
C GLY A 74 7.79 -4.27 -11.38
N GLU A 75 7.02 -4.84 -10.44
CA GLU A 75 5.79 -4.22 -9.95
C GLU A 75 6.12 -3.11 -8.96
N ALA A 76 5.52 -1.94 -9.14
CA ALA A 76 5.62 -0.84 -8.20
C ALA A 76 4.36 0.02 -8.19
N THR A 77 4.00 0.51 -7.00
CA THR A 77 3.00 1.56 -6.85
C THR A 77 3.68 2.80 -6.27
N ILE A 78 3.52 3.93 -6.96
CA ILE A 78 4.13 5.20 -6.59
C ILE A 78 3.05 6.20 -6.20
N VAL A 79 3.11 6.74 -4.99
CA VAL A 79 2.28 7.87 -4.56
C VAL A 79 3.10 9.15 -4.71
N ILE A 80 2.65 10.03 -5.59
CA ILE A 80 3.25 11.33 -5.86
C ILE A 80 2.42 12.40 -5.17
N THR A 81 3.05 13.14 -4.26
CA THR A 81 2.45 14.27 -3.55
C THR A 81 2.98 15.58 -4.13
N PHE A 82 2.07 16.41 -4.61
CA PHE A 82 2.37 17.77 -5.07
C PHE A 82 2.46 18.74 -3.88
N GLU A 83 3.03 19.93 -4.08
CA GLU A 83 3.16 20.96 -3.03
C GLU A 83 1.81 21.38 -2.41
N ASN A 84 0.72 21.29 -3.17
CA ASN A 84 -0.63 21.59 -2.71
C ASN A 84 -1.33 20.37 -2.05
N SER A 85 -0.58 19.35 -1.67
CA SER A 85 -1.06 18.10 -1.06
C SER A 85 -1.99 17.27 -1.95
N PHE A 86 -2.21 17.65 -3.21
CA PHE A 86 -2.86 16.77 -4.17
C PHE A 86 -1.96 15.54 -4.39
N THR A 87 -2.58 14.38 -4.57
CA THR A 87 -1.85 13.13 -4.79
C THR A 87 -2.28 12.47 -6.09
N ARG A 88 -1.30 11.86 -6.75
CA ARG A 88 -1.50 10.98 -7.90
C ARG A 88 -0.79 9.66 -7.61
N THR A 89 -1.45 8.56 -7.89
CA THR A 89 -0.88 7.22 -7.76
C THR A 89 -0.61 6.67 -9.15
N LEU A 90 0.63 6.24 -9.38
CA LEU A 90 1.08 5.57 -10.60
C LEU A 90 1.28 4.08 -10.32
N PHE A 91 0.91 3.24 -11.27
CA PHE A 91 1.04 1.79 -11.19
C PHE A 91 1.99 1.31 -12.28
N PHE A 92 2.92 0.43 -11.91
CA PHE A 92 3.90 -0.21 -12.77
C PHE A 92 3.79 -1.72 -12.66
N GLU A 93 4.02 -2.40 -13.77
CA GLU A 93 4.05 -3.86 -13.91
C GLU A 93 5.09 -4.21 -14.96
N ASP A 94 5.85 -5.30 -14.78
CA ASP A 94 6.94 -5.71 -15.68
C ASP A 94 7.94 -4.57 -15.98
N SER A 95 8.22 -3.73 -14.98
CA SER A 95 9.09 -2.53 -15.07
C SER A 95 8.59 -1.43 -16.04
N ALA A 96 7.33 -1.50 -16.47
CA ALA A 96 6.71 -0.55 -17.37
C ALA A 96 5.56 0.21 -16.69
N PHE A 97 5.34 1.46 -17.10
CA PHE A 97 4.20 2.23 -16.62
C PHE A 97 2.89 1.66 -17.18
N LEU A 98 1.97 1.31 -16.28
CA LEU A 98 0.67 0.71 -16.63
C LEU A 98 -0.43 1.77 -16.74
N ARG A 99 -0.68 2.50 -15.64
CA ARG A 99 -1.74 3.53 -15.56
C ARG A 99 -1.59 4.39 -14.30
N ALA A 100 -2.44 5.41 -14.18
CA ALA A 100 -2.65 6.13 -12.92
C ALA A 100 -4.03 5.87 -12.30
N ASN A 101 -4.22 6.33 -11.06
CA ASN A 101 -5.53 6.37 -10.43
C ASN A 101 -6.42 7.48 -11.00
N THR A 102 -7.73 7.26 -10.95
CA THR A 102 -8.73 8.30 -11.20
C THR A 102 -8.72 9.32 -10.07
N THR A 103 -8.74 10.60 -10.43
CA THR A 103 -8.79 11.74 -9.51
C THR A 103 -9.80 12.76 -9.99
N MET A 104 -10.06 13.80 -9.19
CA MET A 104 -10.86 14.95 -9.63
C MET A 104 -10.23 15.73 -10.79
N SER A 105 -8.93 15.54 -11.04
CA SER A 105 -8.19 16.19 -12.13
C SER A 105 -8.18 15.38 -13.44
N GLY A 106 -8.69 14.15 -13.44
CA GLY A 106 -8.75 13.31 -14.63
C GLY A 106 -8.78 11.82 -14.33
N VAL A 107 -9.13 11.02 -15.34
CA VAL A 107 -9.35 9.58 -15.21
C VAL A 107 -8.06 8.78 -15.06
N GLY A 108 -6.92 9.35 -15.44
CA GLY A 108 -5.61 8.70 -15.31
C GLY A 108 -5.28 7.70 -16.42
N THR A 109 -5.98 7.77 -17.55
CA THR A 109 -5.85 6.84 -18.68
C THR A 109 -5.43 7.49 -19.99
N ASP A 110 -5.51 8.82 -20.11
CA ASP A 110 -4.85 9.53 -21.20
C ASP A 110 -3.37 9.65 -20.85
N THR A 111 -2.54 8.77 -21.39
CA THR A 111 -1.15 8.63 -20.97
C THR A 111 -0.19 8.62 -22.15
N ASP A 112 1.01 9.12 -21.89
CA ASP A 112 2.17 8.97 -22.77
C ASP A 112 3.39 8.77 -21.88
N TRP A 113 4.29 7.86 -22.24
CA TRP A 113 5.49 7.64 -21.44
C TRP A 113 6.65 7.10 -22.25
N ARG A 114 7.85 7.40 -21.78
CA ARG A 114 9.10 6.95 -22.37
C ARG A 114 10.19 6.92 -21.31
N ILE A 115 11.21 6.10 -21.55
CA ILE A 115 12.41 6.06 -20.74
C ILE A 115 13.52 6.73 -21.53
N GLU A 116 14.15 7.74 -20.95
CA GLU A 116 15.30 8.45 -21.51
C GLU A 116 16.39 8.53 -20.45
N GLU A 117 17.57 7.99 -20.72
CA GLU A 117 18.73 8.06 -19.82
C GLU A 117 18.45 7.56 -18.38
N GLY A 118 17.61 6.53 -18.24
CA GLY A 118 17.22 6.00 -16.92
C GLY A 118 16.16 6.83 -16.19
N LEU A 119 15.52 7.78 -16.87
CA LEU A 119 14.41 8.57 -16.37
C LEU A 119 13.11 8.17 -17.06
N HIS A 120 12.13 7.78 -16.26
CA HIS A 120 10.75 7.57 -16.69
C HIS A 120 10.07 8.93 -16.82
N ASN A 121 9.88 9.36 -18.06
CA ASN A 121 9.15 10.56 -18.41
C ASN A 121 7.71 10.17 -18.68
N ILE A 122 6.79 10.51 -17.78
CA ILE A 122 5.40 10.06 -17.81
C ILE A 122 4.48 11.28 -17.86
N ARG A 123 3.57 11.29 -18.84
CA ARG A 123 2.41 12.17 -18.90
C ARG A 123 1.15 11.38 -18.55
N VAL A 124 0.33 11.93 -17.68
CA VAL A 124 -1.00 11.40 -17.35
C VAL A 124 -1.99 12.55 -17.29
N ASP A 125 -2.97 12.57 -18.19
CA ASP A 125 -3.83 13.72 -18.44
C ASP A 125 -2.94 14.98 -18.68
N ASP A 126 -3.14 16.08 -17.94
CA ASP A 126 -2.32 17.30 -18.04
C ASP A 126 -1.12 17.31 -17.08
N GLN A 127 -0.78 16.17 -16.48
CA GLN A 127 0.27 16.02 -15.47
C GLN A 127 1.52 15.41 -16.08
N ARG A 128 2.70 15.85 -15.64
CA ARG A 128 3.99 15.30 -16.07
C ARG A 128 4.86 14.94 -14.87
N PHE A 129 5.59 13.83 -14.98
CA PHE A 129 6.46 13.29 -13.94
C PHE A 129 7.77 12.81 -14.55
N VAL A 130 8.88 13.08 -13.86
CA VAL A 130 10.21 12.56 -14.21
C VAL A 130 10.71 11.74 -13.03
N LEU A 131 10.68 10.42 -13.17
CA LEU A 131 11.03 9.47 -12.11
C LEU A 131 12.34 8.75 -12.46
N PRO A 132 13.37 8.81 -11.59
CA PRO A 132 14.58 8.00 -11.77
C PRO A 132 14.28 6.51 -11.61
N ASP A 133 14.85 5.67 -12.47
CA ASP A 133 14.67 4.21 -12.42
C ASP A 133 15.09 3.62 -11.07
N VAL A 134 16.23 4.07 -10.54
CA VAL A 134 16.73 3.74 -9.19
C VAL A 134 15.73 4.08 -8.07
N LEU A 135 14.90 5.10 -8.25
CA LEU A 135 13.85 5.43 -7.28
C LEU A 135 12.69 4.45 -7.39
N ILE A 136 12.32 4.01 -8.59
CA ILE A 136 11.20 3.09 -8.81
C ILE A 136 11.58 1.66 -8.41
N PHE A 137 12.73 1.15 -8.87
CA PHE A 137 13.09 -0.26 -8.74
C PHE A 137 14.26 -0.53 -7.78
N GLY A 138 15.14 0.45 -7.54
CA GLY A 138 16.23 0.33 -6.57
C GLY A 138 17.56 -0.16 -7.14
N GLU A 139 17.72 -0.16 -8.46
CA GLU A 139 18.91 -0.63 -9.20
C GLU A 139 19.61 0.47 -10.01
#